data_AF-A0AAD1UG70-F1
#
_entry.id   AF-A0AAD1UG70-F1
#
_cell.length_a   1.000
_cell.length_b   1.000
_cell.length_c   1.000
_cell.angle_alpha   90.00
_cell.angle_beta   90.00
_cell.angle_gamma   90.00
#
_symmetry.space_group_name_H-M   'P 1'
#
loop_
_entity.id
_entity.type
_entity.pdbx_description
1 polymer ?
#
loop_
_entity_poly.entity_id
_entity_poly.type
_entity_poly.pdbx_seq_one_letter_code
_entity_poly.pdbx_strand_id
1 'polypeptide(L)'
;MRSLRDEEEFEENLSSDVSSQCERISFGDARILPRQKLLPFESPRYSENESQVEAQNEDDGLDKWPPDFEIAEDHKIMNLAVTHDVEEIQNDPEVSNDKIYCKCCGRIQKKYVSMLPLNCDILDLDFLGIGFPLYYHLKLFTISCFAFISIFAGLPCFIINLNQDGRREWDPNSSYIVSTSIGNFGNEPDSYSKSIIILQICLNIVCIMFIFISSIFMRDYQNWMIREFDEKNITPSDFGIMISNIPKNKKEHQVRQWIKDHFEHDAEIITVNYCYL
;
A
#
# COMPACT_ATOMS: atom_id res chain seq x y z
N MET A 1 37.66 -27.97 -10.89
CA MET A 1 38.27 -26.80 -10.21
C MET A 1 38.56 -25.71 -11.23
N ARG A 2 37.51 -25.17 -11.85
CA ARG A 2 37.54 -23.82 -12.44
C ARG A 2 37.09 -22.89 -11.32
N SER A 3 37.93 -21.90 -11.09
CA SER A 3 38.17 -21.24 -9.81
C SER A 3 37.16 -20.13 -9.59
N LEU A 4 36.79 -19.92 -8.33
CA LEU A 4 35.95 -18.86 -7.75
C LEU A 4 36.37 -17.41 -8.10
N ARG A 5 37.30 -17.24 -9.04
CA ARG A 5 37.86 -15.95 -9.46
C ARG A 5 36.99 -15.29 -10.55
N ASP A 6 36.18 -16.06 -11.27
CA ASP A 6 35.28 -15.53 -12.30
C ASP A 6 33.97 -14.97 -11.71
N GLU A 7 33.61 -15.30 -10.46
CA GLU A 7 32.41 -14.78 -9.78
C GLU A 7 32.65 -13.39 -9.13
N GLU A 8 33.83 -13.13 -8.56
CA GLU A 8 34.17 -11.81 -8.00
C GLU A 8 34.29 -10.73 -9.09
N GLU A 9 34.80 -11.07 -10.28
CA GLU A 9 34.92 -10.13 -11.40
C GLU A 9 33.56 -9.81 -12.05
N PHE A 10 32.54 -10.67 -11.85
CA PHE A 10 31.17 -10.41 -12.30
C PHE A 10 30.41 -9.48 -11.34
N GLU A 11 30.62 -9.59 -10.03
CA GLU A 11 29.97 -8.72 -9.04
C GLU A 11 30.54 -7.29 -9.03
N GLU A 12 31.85 -7.09 -9.23
CA GLU A 12 32.43 -5.75 -9.32
C GLU A 12 31.92 -4.97 -10.55
N ASN A 13 31.75 -5.65 -11.69
CA ASN A 13 31.24 -5.01 -12.91
C ASN A 13 29.75 -4.65 -12.79
N LEU A 14 28.94 -5.46 -12.09
CA LEU A 14 27.51 -5.18 -11.87
C LEU A 14 27.29 -3.95 -10.95
N SER A 15 28.20 -3.70 -10.01
CA SER A 15 28.09 -2.54 -9.10
C SER A 15 28.39 -1.20 -9.80
N SER A 16 29.27 -1.21 -10.80
CA SER A 16 29.68 0.00 -11.52
C SER A 16 28.58 0.50 -12.48
N ASP A 17 27.83 -0.41 -13.11
CA ASP A 17 26.80 -0.07 -14.10
C ASP A 17 25.50 0.45 -13.47
N VAL A 18 25.17 0.04 -12.24
CA VAL A 18 23.98 0.54 -11.53
C VAL A 18 24.17 1.99 -11.05
N SER A 19 25.42 2.44 -10.82
CA SER A 19 25.68 3.83 -10.43
C SER A 19 25.57 4.82 -11.60
N SER A 20 25.74 4.36 -12.85
CA SER A 20 25.76 5.22 -14.04
C SER A 20 24.38 5.43 -14.69
N GLN A 21 23.36 4.66 -14.29
CA GLN A 21 21.98 4.80 -14.81
C GLN A 21 21.05 5.65 -13.92
N CYS A 22 21.55 6.23 -12.83
CA CYS A 22 20.75 7.10 -11.96
C CYS A 22 20.75 8.59 -12.37
N GLU A 23 21.46 8.95 -13.46
CA GLU A 23 21.39 10.29 -14.04
C GLU A 23 20.54 10.31 -15.31
N ARG A 24 19.51 11.17 -15.30
CA ARG A 24 18.59 11.54 -16.40
C ARG A 24 17.34 10.68 -16.57
N ILE A 25 16.51 10.63 -15.52
CA ILE A 25 15.07 10.80 -15.76
C ILE A 25 14.84 12.29 -16.05
N SER A 26 15.00 12.65 -17.32
CA SER A 26 14.47 13.90 -17.85
C SER A 26 12.95 13.85 -17.66
N PHE A 27 12.42 14.68 -16.75
CA PHE A 27 11.00 14.99 -16.65
C PHE A 27 10.53 15.54 -18.00
N GLY A 28 10.14 14.64 -18.89
CA GLY A 28 9.53 14.96 -20.17
C GLY A 28 8.16 15.55 -19.91
N ASP A 29 7.99 16.81 -20.31
CA ASP A 29 6.74 17.49 -20.59
C ASP A 29 5.53 16.97 -19.79
N ALA A 30 5.54 17.28 -18.50
CA ALA A 30 4.30 17.41 -17.77
C ALA A 30 3.47 18.46 -18.51
N ARG A 31 2.53 18.02 -19.33
CA ARG A 31 1.47 18.87 -19.89
C ARG A 31 0.82 19.54 -18.70
N ILE A 32 1.15 20.82 -18.51
CA ILE A 32 0.46 21.70 -17.59
C ILE A 32 -0.99 21.68 -18.03
N LEU A 33 -1.81 20.88 -17.35
CA LEU A 33 -3.25 20.93 -17.53
C LEU A 33 -3.67 22.37 -17.23
N PRO A 34 -4.57 22.95 -18.05
CA PRO A 34 -5.04 24.30 -17.81
C PRO A 34 -5.59 24.36 -16.39
N ARG A 35 -5.02 25.26 -15.59
CA ARG A 35 -5.41 25.60 -14.23
C ARG A 35 -6.94 25.69 -14.18
N GLN A 36 -7.60 24.61 -13.77
CA GLN A 36 -9.04 24.66 -13.51
C GLN A 36 -9.20 25.73 -12.44
N LYS A 37 -10.10 26.69 -12.69
CA LYS A 37 -10.55 27.61 -11.66
C LYS A 37 -11.22 26.75 -10.59
N LEU A 38 -10.44 26.32 -9.61
CA LEU A 38 -10.94 25.78 -8.36
C LEU A 38 -11.95 26.82 -7.87
N LEU A 39 -13.22 26.41 -7.80
CA LEU A 39 -14.21 27.15 -7.05
C LEU A 39 -13.61 27.36 -5.66
N PRO A 40 -13.74 28.56 -5.07
CA PRO A 40 -13.19 28.82 -3.75
C PRO A 40 -13.72 27.73 -2.81
N PHE A 41 -12.80 26.92 -2.30
CA PHE A 41 -13.08 26.01 -1.21
C PHE A 41 -13.51 26.90 -0.04
N GLU A 42 -14.81 27.01 0.17
CA GLU A 42 -15.34 27.53 1.42
C GLU A 42 -14.97 26.48 2.46
N SER A 43 -13.80 26.65 3.08
CA SER A 43 -13.53 25.93 4.31
C SER A 43 -14.70 26.19 5.24
N PRO A 44 -15.21 25.17 5.97
CA PRO A 44 -16.15 25.43 7.04
C PRO A 44 -15.50 26.52 7.89
N ARG A 45 -16.16 27.69 7.94
CA ARG A 45 -15.70 28.81 8.75
C ARG A 45 -15.64 28.30 10.18
N TYR A 46 -14.46 27.87 10.61
CA TYR A 46 -14.11 27.85 12.01
C TYR A 46 -14.27 29.30 12.44
N SER A 47 -15.42 29.59 13.04
CA SER A 47 -15.67 30.87 13.68
C SER A 47 -14.50 31.10 14.62
N GLU A 48 -13.76 32.18 14.39
CA GLU A 48 -12.72 32.73 15.26
C GLU A 48 -13.34 33.09 16.62
N ASN A 49 -13.68 32.08 17.41
CA ASN A 49 -14.00 32.19 18.83
C ASN A 49 -12.82 31.64 19.65
N GLU A 50 -11.59 31.89 19.20
CA GLU A 50 -10.36 31.56 19.94
C GLU A 50 -10.18 32.40 21.22
N SER A 51 -11.01 33.43 21.45
CA SER A 51 -10.87 34.34 22.60
C SER A 51 -11.82 34.06 23.77
N GLN A 52 -12.58 32.95 23.75
CA GLN A 52 -13.40 32.53 24.91
C GLN A 52 -13.29 31.04 25.28
N VAL A 53 -12.39 30.26 24.66
CA VAL A 53 -12.05 28.90 25.11
C VAL A 53 -10.85 28.93 26.05
N GLU A 54 -10.80 29.92 26.94
CA GLU A 54 -9.91 29.91 28.10
C GLU A 54 -10.77 29.66 29.35
N ALA A 55 -10.48 28.55 30.03
CA ALA A 55 -10.88 28.22 31.41
C ALA A 55 -12.24 27.52 31.67
N GLN A 56 -12.60 26.53 30.85
CA GLN A 56 -13.22 25.30 31.37
C GLN A 56 -12.32 24.10 31.04
N ASN A 57 -11.14 24.08 31.65
CA ASN A 57 -10.39 22.83 31.84
C ASN A 57 -11.16 21.99 32.87
N GLU A 58 -12.32 21.45 32.48
CA GLU A 58 -12.77 20.22 33.09
C GLU A 58 -11.66 19.20 32.78
N ASP A 59 -10.98 18.74 33.82
CA ASP A 59 -10.12 17.56 33.78
C ASP A 59 -10.95 16.44 33.13
N ASP A 60 -10.77 16.30 31.82
CA ASP A 60 -11.39 15.33 30.93
C ASP A 60 -11.01 13.90 31.31
N GLY A 61 -10.12 13.76 32.30
CA GLY A 61 -9.77 12.51 32.93
C GLY A 61 -8.92 11.63 32.04
N LEU A 62 -8.42 12.15 30.91
CA LEU A 62 -7.54 11.43 30.00
C LEU A 62 -6.20 11.07 30.67
N ASP A 63 -5.77 11.88 31.63
CA ASP A 63 -4.55 11.66 32.42
C ASP A 63 -4.81 10.91 33.75
N LYS A 64 -6.00 10.34 33.95
CA LYS A 64 -6.29 9.59 35.19
C LYS A 64 -5.52 8.27 35.23
N TRP A 65 -4.87 8.04 36.36
CA TRP A 65 -4.30 6.75 36.73
C TRP A 65 -5.11 6.13 37.87
N PRO A 66 -5.63 4.89 37.73
CA PRO A 66 -5.55 4.02 36.57
C PRO A 66 -6.41 4.52 35.38
N PRO A 67 -6.06 4.13 34.13
CA PRO A 67 -6.83 4.49 32.95
C PRO A 67 -8.25 3.91 33.01
N ASP A 68 -9.21 4.63 32.45
CA ASP A 68 -10.58 4.18 32.32
C ASP A 68 -10.71 3.11 31.22
N PHE A 69 -10.97 1.88 31.63
CA PHE A 69 -11.07 0.74 30.72
C PHE A 69 -12.29 0.81 29.79
N GLU A 70 -13.36 1.50 30.19
CA GLU A 70 -14.55 1.67 29.34
C GLU A 70 -14.20 2.57 28.15
N ILE A 71 -13.50 3.67 28.39
CA ILE A 71 -13.01 4.57 27.33
C ILE A 71 -12.01 3.85 26.43
N ALA A 72 -11.14 3.03 26.99
CA ALA A 72 -10.18 2.24 26.21
C ALA A 72 -10.86 1.19 25.32
N GLU A 73 -11.93 0.54 25.82
CA GLU A 73 -12.73 -0.41 25.04
C GLU A 73 -13.48 0.28 23.91
N ASP A 74 -14.09 1.44 24.17
CA ASP A 74 -14.72 2.29 23.15
C ASP A 74 -13.71 2.73 22.09
N HIS A 75 -12.51 3.16 22.50
CA HIS A 75 -11.44 3.54 21.58
C HIS A 75 -10.98 2.37 20.71
N LYS A 76 -10.84 1.17 21.29
CA LYS A 76 -10.51 -0.05 20.54
C LYS A 76 -11.58 -0.34 19.48
N ILE A 77 -12.85 -0.14 19.82
CA ILE A 77 -13.97 -0.36 18.91
C ILE A 77 -13.97 0.68 17.77
N MET A 78 -13.62 1.94 18.06
CA MET A 78 -13.47 3.01 17.05
C MET A 78 -12.25 2.84 16.13
N ASN A 79 -11.28 2.03 16.53
CA ASN A 79 -10.12 1.68 15.69
C ASN A 79 -10.43 0.58 14.65
N LEU A 80 -11.65 0.03 14.65
CA LEU A 80 -12.08 -0.86 13.59
C LEU A 80 -12.29 -0.05 12.30
N ALA A 81 -11.77 -0.56 11.18
CA ALA A 81 -11.95 0.08 9.89
C ALA A 81 -13.40 -0.05 9.46
N VAL A 82 -14.10 1.08 9.38
CA VAL A 82 -15.47 1.07 8.94
C VAL A 82 -15.83 2.35 8.20
N THR A 83 -16.74 2.22 7.23
CA THR A 83 -17.24 3.32 6.41
C THR A 83 -18.15 4.24 7.22
N HIS A 84 -18.03 5.55 6.98
CA HIS A 84 -18.89 6.55 7.58
C HIS A 84 -19.99 6.93 6.60
N ASP A 85 -21.25 6.55 6.90
CA ASP A 85 -22.41 7.18 6.25
C ASP A 85 -22.65 8.54 6.91
N VAL A 86 -21.84 9.53 6.52
CA VAL A 86 -21.88 10.90 7.07
C VAL A 86 -23.27 11.53 6.88
N GLU A 87 -23.97 11.16 5.81
CA GLU A 87 -25.33 11.63 5.54
C GLU A 87 -26.35 11.11 6.56
N GLU A 88 -26.19 9.89 7.07
CA GLU A 88 -27.10 9.33 8.07
C GLU A 88 -26.89 10.00 9.43
N ILE A 89 -25.63 10.35 9.75
CA ILE A 89 -25.26 11.06 10.98
C ILE A 89 -25.79 12.50 10.99
N GLN A 90 -25.75 13.21 9.85
CA GLN A 90 -26.22 14.60 9.77
C GLN A 90 -27.74 14.74 9.88
N ASN A 91 -28.49 13.69 9.54
CA ASN A 91 -29.94 13.72 9.51
C ASN A 91 -30.60 13.26 10.81
N ASP A 92 -29.85 12.79 11.81
CA ASP A 92 -30.39 12.38 13.10
C ASP A 92 -30.38 13.54 14.11
N PRO A 93 -31.54 14.18 14.39
CA PRO A 93 -31.61 15.35 15.27
C PRO A 93 -31.35 15.04 16.75
N GLU A 94 -31.31 13.76 17.15
CA GLU A 94 -31.05 13.36 18.54
C GLU A 94 -29.56 13.25 18.87
N VAL A 95 -28.68 13.33 17.86
CA VAL A 95 -27.25 13.10 18.05
C VAL A 95 -26.52 14.42 18.31
N SER A 96 -26.32 14.73 19.59
CA SER A 96 -25.43 15.82 19.99
C SER A 96 -24.00 15.56 19.51
N ASN A 97 -23.36 16.53 18.83
CA ASN A 97 -21.99 16.45 18.31
C ASN A 97 -20.96 15.87 19.31
N ASP A 98 -21.11 16.17 20.60
CA ASP A 98 -20.19 15.72 21.66
C ASP A 98 -20.19 14.20 21.91
N LYS A 99 -21.20 13.48 21.39
CA LYS A 99 -21.29 12.01 21.47
C LYS A 99 -20.83 11.32 20.20
N ILE A 100 -20.51 12.05 19.14
CA ILE A 100 -20.14 11.45 17.85
C ILE A 100 -18.65 11.17 17.78
N TYR A 101 -17.82 11.95 18.46
CA TYR A 101 -16.37 11.88 18.33
C TYR A 101 -15.70 11.37 19.62
N CYS A 102 -14.64 10.56 19.49
CA CYS A 102 -13.76 10.30 20.63
C CYS A 102 -13.09 11.59 21.05
N LYS A 103 -13.23 11.95 22.32
CA LYS A 103 -12.50 13.09 22.91
C LYS A 103 -10.97 12.96 22.78
N CYS A 104 -10.49 11.72 22.73
CA CYS A 104 -9.08 11.38 22.67
C CYS A 104 -8.40 11.60 21.31
N CYS A 105 -9.09 11.28 20.21
CA CYS A 105 -8.50 11.19 18.88
C CYS A 105 -9.37 11.77 17.76
N GLY A 106 -10.55 12.29 18.12
CA GLY A 106 -11.51 12.85 17.16
C GLY A 106 -12.15 11.83 16.21
N ARG A 107 -11.99 10.52 16.44
CA ARG A 107 -12.60 9.47 15.58
C ARG A 107 -14.10 9.34 15.85
N ILE A 108 -14.87 9.04 14.80
CA ILE A 108 -16.33 8.91 14.89
C ILE A 108 -16.72 7.58 15.58
N GLN A 109 -17.74 7.61 16.46
CA GLN A 109 -18.23 6.46 17.21
C GLN A 109 -18.93 5.43 16.32
N LYS A 110 -18.75 4.14 16.67
CA LYS A 110 -19.25 2.98 15.89
C LYS A 110 -20.78 2.82 15.86
N LYS A 111 -21.57 3.60 16.61
CA LYS A 111 -23.03 3.45 16.58
C LYS A 111 -23.63 3.78 15.19
N TYR A 112 -22.89 4.50 14.35
CA TYR A 112 -23.30 4.98 13.02
C TYR A 112 -22.53 4.33 11.88
N VAL A 113 -22.12 3.09 12.08
CA VAL A 113 -20.98 2.54 11.36
C VAL A 113 -21.32 1.13 10.88
N SER A 114 -21.57 1.01 9.57
CA SER A 114 -22.03 -0.20 8.88
C SER A 114 -20.84 -1.09 8.51
N MET A 115 -20.90 -2.40 8.80
CA MET A 115 -19.82 -3.31 8.40
C MET A 115 -19.60 -3.25 6.89
N LEU A 116 -18.34 -3.12 6.44
CA LEU A 116 -18.05 -3.12 5.00
C LEU A 116 -18.60 -4.40 4.36
N PRO A 117 -19.41 -4.29 3.30
CA PRO A 117 -19.87 -5.46 2.57
C PRO A 117 -18.67 -6.19 1.97
N LEU A 118 -18.75 -7.52 1.85
CA LEU A 118 -17.74 -8.33 1.16
C LEU A 118 -17.51 -7.93 -0.30
N ASN A 119 -18.43 -7.15 -0.86
CA ASN A 119 -18.42 -6.63 -2.23
C ASN A 119 -18.38 -5.09 -2.27
N CYS A 120 -17.67 -4.46 -1.31
CA CYS A 120 -17.37 -3.03 -1.38
C CYS A 120 -16.42 -2.74 -2.54
N ASP A 121 -16.48 -1.51 -3.06
CA ASP A 121 -15.47 -1.06 -4.00
C ASP A 121 -14.14 -0.91 -3.27
N ILE A 122 -13.04 -1.22 -3.96
CA ILE A 122 -11.68 -1.02 -3.46
C ILE A 122 -11.44 0.47 -3.16
N LEU A 123 -12.12 1.35 -3.89
CA LEU A 123 -12.06 2.80 -3.67
C LEU A 123 -12.72 3.22 -2.35
N ASP A 124 -13.68 2.46 -1.83
CA ASP A 124 -14.37 2.78 -0.56
C ASP A 124 -13.49 2.51 0.68
N LEU A 125 -12.30 1.92 0.49
CA LEU A 125 -11.30 1.66 1.54
C LEU A 125 -10.28 2.79 1.70
N ASP A 126 -10.48 3.92 1.01
CA ASP A 126 -9.54 5.05 1.00
C ASP A 126 -9.35 5.71 2.38
N PHE A 127 -10.38 5.66 3.23
CA PHE A 127 -10.35 6.20 4.59
C PHE A 127 -9.34 5.49 5.50
N LEU A 128 -8.90 4.26 5.16
CA LEU A 128 -7.81 3.57 5.87
C LEU A 128 -6.42 4.05 5.40
N GLY A 129 -6.37 4.88 4.36
CA GLY A 129 -5.18 5.27 3.64
C GLY A 129 -4.96 4.45 2.38
N ILE A 130 -4.27 5.08 1.42
CA ILE A 130 -3.98 4.57 0.07
C ILE A 130 -3.32 3.18 0.02
N GLY A 131 -2.60 2.80 1.08
CA GLY A 131 -1.92 1.51 1.16
C GLY A 131 -2.88 0.31 1.19
N PHE A 132 -4.06 0.46 1.80
CA PHE A 132 -5.03 -0.64 1.91
C PHE A 132 -5.65 -1.02 0.57
N PRO A 133 -6.24 -0.08 -0.20
CA PRO A 133 -6.73 -0.34 -1.56
C PRO A 133 -5.68 -1.02 -2.45
N LEU A 134 -4.44 -0.50 -2.45
CA LEU A 134 -3.34 -1.06 -3.24
C LEU A 134 -2.99 -2.49 -2.85
N TYR A 135 -2.97 -2.79 -1.54
CA TYR A 135 -2.70 -4.12 -1.02
C TYR A 135 -3.79 -5.12 -1.42
N TYR A 136 -5.07 -4.75 -1.29
CA TYR A 136 -6.18 -5.61 -1.69
C TYR A 136 -6.17 -5.88 -3.20
N HIS A 137 -5.89 -4.86 -4.00
CA HIS A 137 -5.75 -5.02 -5.45
C HIS A 137 -4.61 -5.98 -5.79
N LEU A 138 -3.42 -5.82 -5.17
CA LEU A 138 -2.30 -6.75 -5.35
C LEU A 138 -2.70 -8.19 -4.97
N LYS A 139 -3.38 -8.37 -3.84
CA LYS A 139 -3.84 -9.69 -3.38
C LYS A 139 -4.80 -10.34 -4.38
N LEU A 140 -5.80 -9.61 -4.87
CA LEU A 140 -6.74 -10.10 -5.88
C LEU A 140 -6.04 -10.47 -7.18
N PHE A 141 -5.12 -9.63 -7.64
CA PHE A 141 -4.28 -9.90 -8.79
C PHE A 141 -3.46 -11.18 -8.61
N THR A 142 -2.78 -11.35 -7.48
CA THR A 142 -1.98 -12.53 -7.17
C THR A 142 -2.83 -13.80 -7.18
N ILE A 143 -4.00 -13.79 -6.51
CA ILE A 143 -4.94 -14.92 -6.51
C ILE A 143 -5.39 -15.25 -7.94
N SER A 144 -5.70 -14.24 -8.74
CA SER A 144 -6.12 -14.39 -10.13
C SER A 144 -5.02 -15.00 -11.01
N CYS A 145 -3.77 -14.55 -10.86
CA CYS A 145 -2.62 -15.13 -11.54
C CYS A 145 -2.40 -16.59 -11.13
N PHE A 146 -2.45 -16.91 -9.84
CA PHE A 146 -2.31 -18.29 -9.36
C PHE A 146 -3.43 -19.19 -9.90
N ALA A 147 -4.68 -18.73 -9.90
CA ALA A 147 -5.80 -19.46 -10.46
C ALA A 147 -5.61 -19.71 -11.96
N PHE A 148 -5.20 -18.69 -12.72
CA PHE A 148 -4.90 -18.80 -14.14
C PHE A 148 -3.79 -19.84 -14.39
N ILE A 149 -2.63 -19.72 -13.75
CA ILE A 149 -1.50 -20.64 -13.92
C ILE A 149 -1.91 -22.06 -13.53
N SER A 150 -2.67 -22.21 -12.43
CA SER A 150 -3.15 -23.51 -11.97
C SER A 150 -4.08 -24.17 -13.00
N ILE A 151 -4.96 -23.41 -13.66
CA ILE A 151 -5.88 -23.95 -14.67
C ILE A 151 -5.16 -24.26 -15.99
N PHE A 152 -4.31 -23.36 -16.48
CA PHE A 152 -3.75 -23.45 -17.83
C PHE A 152 -2.45 -24.27 -17.92
N ALA A 153 -1.62 -24.27 -16.89
CA ALA A 153 -0.40 -25.08 -16.84
C ALA A 153 -0.44 -26.13 -15.74
N GLY A 154 -0.90 -25.77 -14.54
CA GLY A 154 -0.90 -26.66 -13.38
C GLY A 154 -1.68 -27.96 -13.61
N LEU A 155 -2.98 -27.85 -13.88
CA LEU A 155 -3.88 -28.99 -14.06
C LEU A 155 -3.49 -29.86 -15.27
N PRO A 156 -3.20 -29.32 -16.47
CA PRO A 156 -2.75 -30.14 -17.59
C PRO A 156 -1.45 -30.88 -17.30
N CYS A 157 -0.43 -30.19 -16.76
CA CYS A 157 0.83 -30.84 -16.38
C CYS A 157 0.61 -31.90 -15.32
N PHE A 158 -0.23 -31.65 -14.33
CA PHE A 158 -0.57 -32.60 -13.27
C PHE A 158 -1.26 -33.86 -13.82
N ILE A 159 -2.27 -33.70 -14.66
CA ILE A 159 -3.00 -34.83 -15.30
C ILE A 159 -2.05 -35.65 -16.17
N ILE A 160 -1.20 -34.98 -16.97
CA ILE A 160 -0.20 -35.63 -17.80
C ILE A 160 0.75 -36.46 -16.94
N ASN A 161 1.27 -35.88 -15.85
CA ASN A 161 2.23 -36.55 -14.97
C ASN A 161 1.59 -37.74 -14.23
N LEU A 162 0.30 -37.64 -13.85
CA LEU A 162 -0.44 -38.74 -13.23
C LEU A 162 -0.75 -39.89 -14.18
N ASN A 163 -1.08 -39.59 -15.44
CA ASN A 163 -1.45 -40.59 -16.44
C ASN A 163 -0.23 -41.26 -17.07
N GLN A 164 0.97 -40.76 -16.81
CA GLN A 164 2.17 -41.49 -17.19
C GLN A 164 2.42 -42.62 -16.20
N ASP A 165 2.25 -43.85 -16.69
CA ASP A 165 2.83 -45.06 -16.10
C ASP A 165 4.35 -45.02 -16.29
N GLY A 166 5.00 -44.08 -15.62
CA GLY A 166 6.43 -43.89 -15.63
C GLY A 166 7.08 -45.10 -14.99
N ARG A 167 7.77 -45.90 -15.81
CA ARG A 167 9.10 -46.43 -15.49
C ARG A 167 9.69 -47.22 -16.66
N ARG A 168 10.89 -46.84 -17.09
CA ARG A 168 11.98 -47.79 -17.36
C ARG A 168 13.27 -47.26 -16.70
N GLU A 169 13.15 -47.15 -15.37
CA GLU A 169 14.18 -46.87 -14.37
C GLU A 169 14.85 -45.47 -14.35
N TRP A 170 14.25 -44.57 -13.56
CA TRP A 170 14.91 -44.09 -12.33
C TRP A 170 13.94 -44.29 -11.15
N ASP A 171 14.38 -45.04 -10.14
CA ASP A 171 13.79 -45.11 -8.79
C ASP A 171 14.93 -45.23 -7.78
N PRO A 172 14.87 -44.54 -6.64
CA PRO A 172 15.11 -45.30 -5.42
C PRO A 172 14.27 -44.75 -4.27
N ASN A 173 13.10 -45.34 -4.03
CA ASN A 173 12.12 -44.95 -3.00
C ASN A 173 11.35 -43.65 -3.30
N SER A 174 10.82 -43.59 -4.52
CA SER A 174 9.99 -42.53 -5.12
C SER A 174 9.06 -41.76 -4.16
N SER A 175 9.43 -40.51 -3.85
CA SER A 175 8.56 -39.51 -3.23
C SER A 175 7.45 -39.07 -4.21
N TYR A 176 6.27 -38.71 -3.68
CA TYR A 176 5.15 -38.11 -4.43
C TYR A 176 5.58 -36.92 -5.31
N ILE A 177 6.65 -36.23 -4.94
CA ILE A 177 7.20 -35.10 -5.70
C ILE A 177 7.79 -35.56 -7.04
N VAL A 178 8.42 -36.74 -7.10
CA VAL A 178 9.02 -37.26 -8.34
C VAL A 178 7.91 -37.72 -9.29
N SER A 179 6.87 -38.38 -8.79
CA SER A 179 5.75 -38.86 -9.62
C SER A 179 4.88 -37.72 -10.17
N THR A 180 4.84 -36.57 -9.49
CA THR A 180 4.04 -35.41 -9.92
C THR A 180 4.82 -34.39 -10.76
N SER A 181 6.11 -34.62 -11.00
CA SER A 181 6.99 -33.71 -11.75
C SER A 181 7.49 -34.32 -13.06
N ILE A 182 8.24 -33.54 -13.84
CA ILE A 182 8.92 -33.99 -15.06
C ILE A 182 9.88 -35.16 -14.78
N GLY A 183 10.27 -35.38 -13.52
CA GLY A 183 11.06 -36.55 -13.12
C GLY A 183 10.38 -37.89 -13.44
N ASN A 184 9.04 -37.93 -13.57
CA ASN A 184 8.30 -39.16 -13.87
C ASN A 184 8.58 -39.72 -15.28
N PHE A 185 9.10 -38.89 -16.20
CA PHE A 185 9.39 -39.29 -17.58
C PHE A 185 10.66 -40.17 -17.72
N GLY A 186 11.51 -40.22 -16.69
CA GLY A 186 12.74 -41.01 -16.68
C GLY A 186 13.84 -40.52 -17.65
N ASN A 187 14.89 -41.32 -17.83
CA ASN A 187 16.08 -40.95 -18.61
C ASN A 187 15.92 -41.16 -20.13
N GLU A 188 15.04 -42.08 -20.54
CA GLU A 188 14.84 -42.44 -21.95
C GLU A 188 13.36 -42.30 -22.35
N PRO A 189 12.86 -41.05 -22.53
CA PRO A 189 11.49 -40.84 -22.96
C PRO A 189 11.31 -41.35 -24.40
N ASP A 190 10.26 -42.12 -24.61
CA ASP A 190 9.75 -42.49 -25.92
C ASP A 190 9.34 -41.23 -26.73
N SER A 191 9.27 -41.36 -28.06
CA SER A 191 9.00 -40.22 -28.96
C SER A 191 7.69 -39.48 -28.63
N TYR A 192 6.70 -40.18 -28.09
CA TYR A 192 5.45 -39.58 -27.61
C TYR A 192 5.67 -38.75 -26.35
N SER A 193 6.35 -39.32 -25.34
CA SER A 193 6.77 -38.61 -24.12
C SER A 193 7.59 -37.35 -24.40
N LYS A 194 8.48 -37.37 -25.41
CA LYS A 194 9.24 -36.17 -25.82
C LYS A 194 8.32 -35.03 -26.27
N SER A 195 7.29 -35.33 -27.04
CA SER A 195 6.34 -34.32 -27.52
C SER A 195 5.54 -33.72 -26.36
N ILE A 196 5.19 -34.54 -25.37
CA ILE A 196 4.52 -34.10 -24.15
C ILE A 196 5.43 -33.19 -23.31
N ILE A 197 6.69 -33.55 -23.11
CA ILE A 197 7.65 -32.72 -22.38
C ILE A 197 7.79 -31.35 -23.05
N ILE A 198 7.91 -31.32 -24.39
CA ILE A 198 7.97 -30.07 -25.15
C ILE A 198 6.71 -29.23 -24.91
N LEU A 199 5.52 -29.84 -24.93
CA LEU A 199 4.27 -29.15 -24.66
C LEU A 199 4.24 -28.54 -23.24
N GLN A 200 4.67 -29.28 -22.21
CA GLN A 200 4.75 -28.76 -20.83
C GLN A 200 5.72 -27.58 -20.72
N ILE A 201 6.88 -27.64 -21.39
CA ILE A 201 7.84 -26.54 -21.45
C ILE A 201 7.20 -25.32 -22.13
N CYS A 202 6.53 -25.51 -23.26
CA CYS A 202 5.83 -24.43 -23.96
C CYS A 202 4.75 -23.79 -23.08
N LEU A 203 3.93 -24.59 -22.37
CA LEU A 203 2.91 -24.08 -21.45
C LEU A 203 3.52 -23.25 -20.30
N ASN A 204 4.63 -23.71 -19.72
CA ASN A 204 5.33 -22.98 -18.67
C ASN A 204 5.91 -21.66 -19.19
N ILE A 205 6.54 -21.65 -20.38
CA ILE A 205 7.04 -20.42 -21.01
C ILE A 205 5.90 -19.42 -21.25
N VAL A 206 4.77 -19.89 -21.77
CA VAL A 206 3.57 -19.04 -21.98
C VAL A 206 3.06 -18.47 -20.67
N CYS A 207 3.03 -19.26 -19.59
CA CYS A 207 2.63 -18.77 -18.27
C CYS A 207 3.62 -17.74 -17.70
N ILE A 208 4.92 -17.94 -17.86
CA ILE A 208 5.95 -16.98 -17.44
C ILE A 208 5.77 -15.66 -18.20
N MET A 209 5.61 -15.72 -19.53
CA MET A 209 5.33 -14.54 -20.36
C MET A 209 4.05 -13.82 -19.92
N PHE A 210 3.00 -14.58 -19.60
CA PHE A 210 1.76 -14.03 -19.06
C PHE A 210 1.96 -13.30 -17.73
N ILE A 211 2.75 -13.85 -16.79
CA ILE A 211 3.07 -13.20 -15.51
C ILE A 211 3.81 -11.89 -15.76
N PHE A 212 4.82 -11.88 -16.64
CA PHE A 212 5.57 -10.67 -16.99
C PHE A 212 4.69 -9.58 -17.60
N ILE A 213 3.83 -9.94 -18.55
CA ILE A 213 2.93 -8.99 -19.19
C ILE A 213 1.92 -8.46 -18.17
N SER A 214 1.32 -9.36 -17.38
CA SER A 214 0.33 -9.00 -16.37
C SER A 214 0.91 -8.12 -15.26
N SER A 215 2.17 -8.32 -14.87
CA SER A 215 2.82 -7.49 -13.85
C SER A 215 3.07 -6.05 -14.32
N ILE A 216 3.39 -5.85 -15.61
CA ILE A 216 3.51 -4.52 -16.21
C ILE A 216 2.15 -3.80 -16.16
N PHE A 217 1.08 -4.45 -16.64
CA PHE A 217 -0.27 -3.89 -16.60
C PHE A 217 -0.73 -3.57 -15.17
N MET A 218 -0.42 -4.46 -14.23
CA MET A 218 -0.75 -4.27 -12.83
C MET A 218 -0.05 -3.05 -12.22
N ARG A 219 1.23 -2.84 -12.56
CA ARG A 219 1.99 -1.66 -12.11
C ARG A 219 1.40 -0.36 -12.66
N ASP A 220 1.04 -0.35 -13.94
CA ASP A 220 0.42 0.82 -14.55
C ASP A 220 -0.94 1.14 -13.91
N TYR A 221 -1.73 0.11 -13.62
CA TYR A 221 -3.01 0.26 -12.93
C TYR A 221 -2.84 0.76 -11.48
N GLN A 222 -1.85 0.26 -10.74
CA GLN A 222 -1.53 0.78 -9.40
C GLN A 222 -1.14 2.26 -9.45
N ASN A 223 -0.30 2.66 -10.40
CA ASN A 223 0.09 4.07 -10.56
C ASN A 223 -1.08 4.97 -10.97
N TRP A 224 -2.06 4.42 -11.69
CA TRP A 224 -3.30 5.12 -11.98
C TRP A 224 -4.15 5.29 -10.72
N MET A 225 -4.36 4.22 -9.95
CA MET A 225 -5.09 4.30 -8.68
C MET A 225 -4.44 5.27 -7.70
N ILE A 226 -3.10 5.28 -7.62
CA ILE A 226 -2.39 6.20 -6.72
C ILE A 226 -2.75 7.65 -7.04
N ARG A 227 -2.71 8.02 -8.33
CA ARG A 227 -3.06 9.37 -8.76
C ARG A 227 -4.50 9.73 -8.44
N GLU A 228 -5.43 8.79 -8.65
CA GLU A 228 -6.84 8.99 -8.33
C GLU A 228 -7.07 9.21 -6.82
N PHE A 229 -6.32 8.51 -5.96
CA PHE A 229 -6.39 8.70 -4.52
C PHE A 229 -5.74 10.00 -4.07
N ASP A 230 -4.57 10.34 -4.58
CA ASP A 230 -3.87 11.58 -4.24
C ASP A 230 -4.67 12.83 -4.65
N GLU A 231 -5.41 12.77 -5.77
CA GLU A 231 -6.28 13.87 -6.22
C GLU A 231 -7.50 14.06 -5.30
N LYS A 232 -7.99 12.99 -4.66
CA LYS A 232 -9.17 13.03 -3.78
C LYS A 232 -8.82 13.32 -2.32
N ASN A 233 -7.69 12.82 -1.86
CA ASN A 233 -7.31 12.83 -0.45
C ASN A 233 -6.12 13.76 -0.23
N ILE A 234 -6.39 15.07 -0.22
CA ILE A 234 -5.42 16.06 0.24
C ILE A 234 -5.35 15.97 1.77
N THR A 235 -4.25 15.47 2.29
CA THR A 235 -4.00 15.33 3.72
C THR A 235 -3.18 16.51 4.26
N PRO A 236 -3.30 16.87 5.54
CA PRO A 236 -2.42 17.87 6.16
C PRO A 236 -0.93 17.52 6.05
N SER A 237 -0.61 16.22 5.94
CA SER A 237 0.75 15.72 5.73
C SER A 237 1.36 16.18 4.40
N ASP A 238 0.54 16.44 3.37
CA ASP A 238 1.01 16.92 2.06
C ASP A 238 1.56 18.36 2.13
N PHE A 239 1.17 19.12 3.16
CA PHE A 239 1.69 20.47 3.44
C PHE A 239 2.69 20.48 4.61
N GLY A 240 2.91 19.33 5.26
CA GLY A 240 3.79 19.18 6.41
C GLY A 240 5.23 18.95 5.99
N ILE A 241 6.16 19.73 6.54
CA ILE A 241 7.60 19.53 6.34
C ILE A 241 8.24 19.18 7.69
N MET A 242 8.93 18.05 7.76
CA MET A 242 9.72 17.69 8.93
C MET A 242 11.16 18.22 8.78
N ILE A 243 11.52 19.21 9.59
CA ILE A 243 12.86 19.78 9.60
C ILE A 243 13.67 19.13 10.73
N SER A 244 14.71 18.39 10.36
CA SER A 244 15.65 17.77 11.31
C SER A 244 16.91 18.62 11.50
N ASN A 245 17.66 18.35 12.58
CA ASN A 245 18.94 19.01 12.90
C ASN A 245 18.86 20.53 13.16
N ILE A 246 17.76 20.98 13.76
CA ILE A 246 17.65 22.37 14.23
C ILE A 246 18.65 22.58 15.38
N PRO A 247 19.44 23.69 15.37
CA PRO A 247 20.41 23.97 16.44
C PRO A 247 19.73 24.08 17.81
N LYS A 248 20.26 23.33 18.79
CA LYS A 248 19.64 23.02 20.10
C LYS A 248 19.40 24.21 21.05
N ASN A 249 19.78 25.44 20.69
CA ASN A 249 19.72 26.62 21.55
C ASN A 249 18.92 27.79 20.94
N LYS A 250 18.02 27.54 19.99
CA LYS A 250 17.21 28.59 19.37
C LYS A 250 15.81 28.65 19.98
N LYS A 251 15.35 29.88 20.29
CA LYS A 251 13.95 30.15 20.67
C LYS A 251 13.03 30.04 19.45
N GLU A 252 11.73 29.83 19.67
CA GLU A 252 10.76 29.59 18.58
C GLU A 252 10.81 30.65 17.46
N HIS A 253 10.80 31.93 17.82
CA HIS A 253 10.88 33.03 16.85
C HIS A 253 12.16 32.99 16.00
N GLN A 254 13.27 32.52 16.55
CA GLN A 254 14.53 32.39 15.83
C GLN A 254 14.52 31.19 14.88
N VAL A 255 13.77 30.14 15.22
CA VAL A 255 13.55 29.00 14.32
C VAL A 255 12.64 29.42 13.18
N ARG A 256 11.52 30.09 13.45
CA ARG A 256 10.62 30.63 12.40
C ARG A 256 11.36 31.58 11.47
N GLN A 257 12.14 32.51 12.01
CA GLN A 257 12.95 33.41 11.19
C GLN A 257 14.01 32.64 10.40
N TRP A 258 14.70 31.69 11.02
CA TRP A 258 15.68 30.86 10.32
C TRP A 258 15.05 30.06 9.17
N ILE A 259 13.83 29.53 9.33
CA ILE A 259 13.09 28.86 8.25
C ILE A 259 12.78 29.87 7.13
N LYS A 260 12.26 31.06 7.46
CA LYS A 260 11.96 32.11 6.46
C LYS A 260 13.21 32.60 5.71
N ASP A 261 14.35 32.66 6.39
CA ASP A 261 15.61 33.09 5.79
C ASP A 261 16.22 31.99 4.89
N HIS A 262 15.88 30.71 5.11
CA HIS A 262 16.45 29.56 4.39
C HIS A 262 15.57 29.07 3.23
N PHE A 263 14.26 29.21 3.33
CA PHE A 263 13.30 28.85 2.30
C PHE A 263 12.76 30.16 1.68
N GLU A 264 13.12 30.45 0.43
CA GLU A 264 12.76 31.70 -0.27
C GLU A 264 11.25 31.99 -0.30
N HIS A 265 10.92 33.29 -0.45
CA HIS A 265 9.79 34.05 0.12
C HIS A 265 8.32 33.69 -0.19
N ASP A 266 7.99 32.57 -0.83
CA ASP A 266 6.59 32.33 -1.24
C ASP A 266 5.80 31.36 -0.33
N ALA A 267 6.43 30.76 0.68
CA ALA A 267 5.74 29.85 1.60
C ALA A 267 5.27 30.56 2.88
N GLU A 268 3.95 30.59 3.10
CA GLU A 268 3.36 31.04 4.36
C GLU A 268 3.46 29.93 5.42
N ILE A 269 4.22 30.18 6.49
CA ILE A 269 4.34 29.25 7.62
C ILE A 269 3.15 29.47 8.56
N ILE A 270 2.19 28.55 8.52
CA ILE A 270 0.99 28.59 9.37
C ILE A 270 1.36 28.21 10.82
N THR A 271 1.93 27.02 11.02
CA THR A 271 2.21 26.46 12.35
C THR A 271 3.57 25.77 12.38
N VAL A 272 4.28 25.88 13.51
CA VAL A 272 5.53 25.15 13.79
C VAL A 272 5.32 24.35 15.06
N ASN A 273 5.32 23.02 14.93
CA ASN A 273 5.20 22.10 16.06
C ASN A 273 6.59 21.58 16.45
N TYR A 274 6.93 21.67 17.74
CA TYR A 274 8.18 21.12 18.27
C TYR A 274 7.98 19.67 18.68
N CYS A 275 8.86 18.78 18.20
CA CYS A 275 8.95 17.43 18.72
C CYS A 275 9.82 17.47 19.99
N TYR A 276 9.19 17.35 21.16
CA TYR A 276 9.90 17.26 22.43
C TYR A 276 10.46 15.85 22.58
N LEU A 277 11.80 15.73 22.60
CA LEU A 277 12.53 14.49 22.89
C LEU A 277 12.83 14.38 24.38
#